data_AF-A0A9W9PCG4-F1
#
_entry.id   AF-A0A9W9PCG4-F1
#
_cell.length_a   1.000
_cell.length_b   1.000
_cell.length_c   1.000
_cell.angle_alpha   90.00
_cell.angle_beta   90.00
_cell.angle_gamma   90.00
#
_symmetry.space_group_name_H-M   'P 1'
#
loop_
_entity.id
_entity.type
_entity.pdbx_description
1 polymer ?
#
loop_
_entity_poly.entity_id
_entity_poly.type
_entity_poly.pdbx_seq_one_letter_code
_entity_poly.pdbx_strand_id
1 'polypeptide(L)'
;MQSGISIGGLGANYNEKFVWINYDELKRVDAKWIRGFIDMHLIDSQRADQDPNMGSLFKAIDAGYHTILSLKWSYSNLDFPTPGSPEMAAELQVLARLLPLVMGKVDILVIGNEPFIEAKADQKDEKLNSFYESMALTTIEFRQKHDFAMSTRLYMGALNRLDLPAKRTPGIERFLRFIASRPEINGVDLHPHMMTFNGHRSMLEYCLARIRPDQTFLATEFTMVWHWKKHMADTVSSYFCTKYGFPSSTKNYQVISAAMENPWPFEQWKEYLVHESWYMQFQDFISDAMQLYRSTGRLAVATYSFCPMRMRKLPLKQDDTPWMLNGVYAPSTVQLRADGSRYENFPWAGEFIRAQRGN
;
A
#
# COMPACT_ATOMS: atom_id res chain seq x y z
N MET A 1 -6.18 -15.06 -26.44
CA MET A 1 -7.25 -14.91 -25.42
C MET A 1 -6.77 -13.88 -24.42
N GLN A 2 -7.33 -12.67 -24.41
CA GLN A 2 -7.08 -11.71 -23.33
C GLN A 2 -7.63 -12.32 -22.04
N SER A 3 -6.75 -12.77 -21.15
CA SER A 3 -7.13 -13.12 -19.78
C SER A 3 -7.68 -11.85 -19.14
N GLY A 4 -9.01 -11.76 -19.02
CA GLY A 4 -9.63 -10.66 -18.30
C GLY A 4 -9.04 -10.58 -16.90
N ILE A 5 -8.55 -9.40 -16.51
CA ILE A 5 -8.15 -9.10 -15.13
C ILE A 5 -9.28 -9.56 -14.20
N SER A 6 -8.98 -10.50 -13.30
CA SER A 6 -9.90 -10.91 -12.26
C SER A 6 -10.22 -9.69 -11.39
N ILE A 7 -11.43 -9.15 -11.54
CA ILE A 7 -11.98 -8.11 -10.67
C ILE A 7 -12.02 -8.68 -9.25
N GLY A 8 -11.63 -7.87 -8.25
CA GLY A 8 -11.64 -8.26 -6.85
C GLY A 8 -10.43 -9.10 -6.40
N GLY A 9 -9.32 -9.06 -7.15
CA GLY A 9 -8.08 -9.77 -6.80
C GLY A 9 -7.43 -9.23 -5.52
N LEU A 10 -6.70 -10.10 -4.81
CA LEU A 10 -5.81 -9.73 -3.70
C LEU A 10 -4.35 -9.85 -4.15
N GLY A 11 -3.53 -8.86 -3.84
CA GLY A 11 -2.12 -8.80 -4.22
C GLY A 11 -1.15 -8.54 -3.07
N ALA A 12 0.12 -8.81 -3.35
CA ALA A 12 1.24 -8.52 -2.47
C ALA A 12 1.72 -7.08 -2.67
N ASN A 13 1.80 -6.31 -1.58
CA ASN A 13 2.35 -4.96 -1.59
C ASN A 13 3.80 -4.94 -1.07
N TYR A 14 4.70 -4.38 -1.88
CA TYR A 14 6.13 -4.22 -1.61
C TYR A 14 6.58 -2.77 -1.39
N ASN A 15 5.65 -1.79 -1.42
CA ASN A 15 5.97 -0.36 -1.30
C ASN A 15 7.09 0.05 -2.28
N GLU A 16 8.09 0.80 -1.81
CA GLU A 16 9.20 1.31 -2.63
C GLU A 16 10.27 0.27 -2.99
N LYS A 17 10.07 -1.02 -2.68
CA LYS A 17 11.11 -2.06 -2.74
C LYS A 17 10.71 -3.25 -3.60
N PHE A 18 10.48 -3.05 -4.90
CA PHE A 18 10.33 -4.16 -5.85
C PHE A 18 11.54 -5.10 -5.86
N VAL A 19 12.74 -4.61 -5.56
CA VAL A 19 13.95 -5.45 -5.36
C VAL A 19 13.80 -6.51 -4.28
N TRP A 20 12.77 -6.42 -3.44
CA TRP A 20 12.48 -7.39 -2.39
C TRP A 20 11.53 -8.52 -2.83
N ILE A 21 11.01 -8.50 -4.05
CA ILE A 21 10.16 -9.56 -4.57
C ILE A 21 10.87 -10.92 -4.42
N ASN A 22 10.16 -11.85 -3.78
CA ASN A 22 10.56 -13.25 -3.69
C ASN A 22 9.45 -14.11 -4.32
N TYR A 23 9.76 -14.71 -5.47
CA TYR A 23 8.77 -15.48 -6.24
C TYR A 23 8.33 -16.76 -5.56
N ASP A 24 9.18 -17.38 -4.73
CA ASP A 24 8.80 -18.59 -4.01
C ASP A 24 7.91 -18.26 -2.80
N GLU A 25 8.09 -17.09 -2.19
CA GLU A 25 7.15 -16.57 -1.19
C GLU A 25 5.78 -16.26 -1.82
N LEU A 26 5.76 -15.64 -3.01
CA LEU A 26 4.52 -15.33 -3.74
C LEU A 26 3.76 -16.59 -4.15
N LYS A 27 4.46 -17.59 -4.71
CA LYS A 27 3.87 -18.87 -5.11
C LYS A 27 3.24 -19.61 -3.93
N ARG A 28 3.91 -19.62 -2.76
CA ARG A 28 3.42 -20.33 -1.57
C ARG A 28 2.08 -19.81 -1.04
N VAL A 29 1.78 -18.54 -1.26
CA VAL A 29 0.53 -17.90 -0.81
C VAL A 29 -0.43 -17.60 -1.96
N ASP A 30 -0.22 -18.22 -3.13
CA ASP A 30 -1.04 -18.07 -4.32
C ASP A 30 -1.20 -16.62 -4.82
N ALA A 31 -0.26 -15.72 -4.51
CA ALA A 31 -0.33 -14.33 -4.94
C ALA A 31 -0.11 -14.20 -6.45
N LYS A 32 -0.98 -13.44 -7.13
CA LYS A 32 -0.88 -13.16 -8.59
C LYS A 32 -0.70 -11.68 -8.93
N TRP A 33 -1.03 -10.80 -7.98
CA TRP A 33 -0.88 -9.37 -8.10
C TRP A 33 0.29 -8.88 -7.25
N ILE A 34 1.08 -7.98 -7.81
CA ILE A 34 2.18 -7.29 -7.14
C ILE A 34 1.94 -5.79 -7.24
N ARG A 35 2.15 -5.08 -6.14
CA ARG A 35 2.08 -3.63 -6.09
C ARG A 35 3.31 -3.04 -5.44
N GLY A 36 3.73 -1.89 -5.94
CA GLY A 36 4.73 -1.03 -5.32
C GLY A 36 4.66 0.37 -5.89
N PHE A 37 5.59 1.22 -5.46
CA PHE A 37 5.68 2.60 -5.94
C PHE A 37 7.12 3.02 -6.18
N ILE A 38 7.28 4.07 -6.98
CA ILE A 38 8.56 4.78 -7.15
C ILE A 38 8.38 6.24 -6.74
N ASP A 39 9.42 6.80 -6.14
CA ASP A 39 9.48 8.24 -5.87
C ASP A 39 10.08 8.96 -7.06
N MET A 40 9.26 9.81 -7.68
CA MET A 40 9.58 10.55 -8.90
C MET A 40 10.66 11.60 -8.67
N HIS A 41 10.90 12.04 -7.43
CA HIS A 41 12.01 12.94 -7.09
C HIS A 41 13.33 12.18 -6.90
N LEU A 42 13.30 10.86 -6.69
CA LEU A 42 14.50 10.04 -6.46
C LEU A 42 14.95 9.24 -7.68
N ILE A 43 14.07 9.05 -8.66
CA ILE A 43 14.40 8.30 -9.87
C ILE A 43 15.30 9.12 -10.80
N ASP A 44 16.41 8.53 -11.24
CA ASP A 44 17.15 9.06 -12.39
C ASP A 44 16.35 8.79 -13.66
N SER A 45 15.47 9.73 -14.03
CA SER A 45 14.62 9.57 -15.21
C SER A 45 15.36 9.48 -16.55
N GLN A 46 16.65 9.81 -16.63
CA GLN A 46 17.47 9.59 -17.83
C GLN A 46 17.93 8.12 -17.94
N ARG A 47 17.92 7.39 -16.84
CA ARG A 47 18.35 5.99 -16.72
C ARG A 47 17.35 5.17 -15.90
N ALA A 48 16.06 5.49 -16.01
CA ALA A 48 15.00 4.83 -15.25
C ALA A 48 14.91 3.33 -15.56
N ASP A 49 15.34 2.92 -16.75
CA ASP A 49 15.50 1.53 -17.17
C ASP A 49 16.58 0.76 -16.37
N GLN A 50 17.51 1.48 -15.74
CA GLN A 50 18.61 0.92 -14.95
C GLN A 50 18.34 0.98 -13.44
N ASP A 51 17.21 1.57 -13.04
CA ASP A 51 16.78 1.55 -11.65
C ASP A 51 16.50 0.09 -11.22
N PRO A 52 17.10 -0.40 -10.11
CA PRO A 52 16.93 -1.79 -9.68
C PRO A 52 15.49 -2.18 -9.35
N ASN A 53 14.67 -1.22 -8.87
CA ASN A 53 13.26 -1.45 -8.61
C ASN A 53 12.48 -1.60 -9.93
N MET A 54 12.75 -0.75 -10.92
CA MET A 54 12.19 -0.89 -12.27
C MET A 54 12.57 -2.21 -12.92
N GLY A 55 13.85 -2.61 -12.83
CA GLY A 55 14.30 -3.91 -13.33
C GLY A 55 13.62 -5.09 -12.63
N SER A 56 13.33 -4.97 -11.33
CA SER A 56 12.61 -6.01 -10.56
C SER A 56 11.12 -6.06 -10.92
N LEU A 57 10.49 -4.91 -11.17
CA LEU A 57 9.12 -4.82 -11.68
C LEU A 57 9.00 -5.51 -13.04
N PHE A 58 9.90 -5.22 -13.98
CA PHE A 58 9.87 -5.86 -15.31
C PHE A 58 10.09 -7.37 -15.24
N LYS A 59 11.01 -7.84 -14.40
CA LYS A 59 11.17 -9.28 -14.14
C LYS A 59 9.88 -9.93 -13.61
N ALA A 60 9.10 -9.21 -12.80
CA ALA A 60 7.85 -9.73 -12.27
C ALA A 60 6.77 -9.82 -13.36
N ILE A 61 6.73 -8.84 -14.27
CA ILE A 61 5.87 -8.87 -15.46
C ILE A 61 6.25 -10.06 -16.36
N ASP A 62 7.55 -10.24 -16.64
CA ASP A 62 8.05 -11.36 -17.46
C ASP A 62 7.76 -12.72 -16.81
N ALA A 63 7.72 -12.76 -15.48
CA ALA A 63 7.33 -13.95 -14.71
C ALA A 63 5.80 -14.19 -14.68
N GLY A 64 5.00 -13.35 -15.34
CA GLY A 64 3.55 -13.50 -15.51
C GLY A 64 2.72 -12.98 -14.34
N TYR A 65 3.27 -12.12 -13.47
CA TYR A 65 2.48 -11.46 -12.44
C TYR A 65 1.76 -10.25 -12.99
N HIS A 66 0.55 -10.01 -12.48
CA HIS A 66 -0.13 -8.73 -12.67
C HIS A 66 0.48 -7.67 -11.77
N THR A 67 0.55 -6.43 -12.26
CA THR A 67 1.32 -5.37 -11.60
C THR A 67 0.55 -4.06 -11.46
N ILE A 68 0.73 -3.43 -10.29
CA ILE A 68 0.28 -2.09 -9.98
C ILE A 68 1.52 -1.25 -9.65
N LEU A 69 1.75 -0.19 -10.42
CA LEU A 69 2.79 0.80 -10.15
C LEU A 69 2.15 2.11 -9.72
N SER A 70 2.45 2.60 -8.52
CA SER A 70 2.07 3.95 -8.09
C SER A 70 3.22 4.93 -8.27
N LEU A 71 2.91 6.14 -8.73
CA LEU A 71 3.88 7.24 -8.85
C LEU A 71 3.76 8.16 -7.64
N LYS A 72 4.85 8.34 -6.89
CA LYS A 72 4.90 9.18 -5.70
C LYS A 72 5.67 10.46 -5.99
N TRP A 73 5.18 11.60 -5.50
CA TRP A 73 5.93 12.85 -5.45
C TRP A 73 5.93 13.37 -4.01
N SER A 74 7.11 13.49 -3.40
CA SER A 74 7.22 13.97 -2.03
C SER A 74 7.40 15.49 -1.98
N TYR A 75 6.32 16.20 -1.68
CA TYR A 75 6.26 17.64 -1.44
C TYR A 75 6.08 17.95 0.05
N SER A 76 6.50 17.06 0.96
CA SER A 76 6.38 17.29 2.39
C SER A 76 7.26 18.45 2.86
N ASN A 77 8.36 18.70 2.13
CA ASN A 77 9.35 19.76 2.42
C ASN A 77 9.54 20.73 1.25
N LEU A 78 8.83 20.54 0.13
CA LEU A 78 8.89 21.38 -1.07
C LEU A 78 7.52 22.01 -1.31
N ASP A 79 7.51 23.14 -2.02
CA ASP A 79 6.25 23.69 -2.52
C ASP A 79 5.87 23.01 -3.83
N PHE A 80 4.58 22.75 -4.04
CA PHE A 80 4.12 22.34 -5.36
C PHE A 80 4.45 23.44 -6.39
N PRO A 81 4.95 23.07 -7.57
CA PRO A 81 5.25 24.04 -8.61
C PRO A 81 3.96 24.68 -9.14
N THR A 82 4.05 25.95 -9.52
CA THR A 82 2.93 26.68 -10.11
C THR A 82 2.67 26.19 -11.53
N PRO A 83 1.40 26.03 -11.96
CA PRO A 83 1.10 25.69 -13.35
C PRO A 83 1.79 26.62 -14.35
N GLY A 84 2.44 26.03 -15.37
CA GLY A 84 3.18 26.76 -16.40
C GLY A 84 4.58 27.23 -15.99
N SER A 85 5.03 26.96 -14.76
CA SER A 85 6.39 27.31 -14.33
C SER A 85 7.45 26.35 -14.91
N PRO A 86 8.74 26.75 -14.96
CA PRO A 86 9.83 25.86 -15.34
C PRO A 86 9.93 24.60 -14.47
N GLU A 87 9.64 24.71 -13.17
CA GLU A 87 9.64 23.59 -12.23
C GLU A 87 8.52 22.60 -12.57
N MET A 88 7.32 23.10 -12.90
CA MET A 88 6.22 22.24 -13.35
C MET A 88 6.57 21.53 -14.67
N ALA A 89 7.19 22.25 -15.61
CA ALA A 89 7.65 21.67 -16.85
C ALA A 89 8.70 20.57 -16.62
N ALA A 90 9.60 20.74 -15.65
CA ALA A 90 10.60 19.73 -15.30
C ALA A 90 9.95 18.44 -14.77
N GLU A 91 8.97 18.57 -13.86
CA GLU A 91 8.21 17.41 -13.33
C GLU A 91 7.48 16.66 -14.44
N LEU A 92 6.81 17.39 -15.34
CA LEU A 92 6.15 16.81 -16.51
C LEU A 92 7.15 16.11 -17.45
N GLN A 93 8.36 16.65 -17.59
CA GLN A 93 9.39 16.04 -18.42
C GLN A 93 9.94 14.74 -17.82
N VAL A 94 10.09 14.68 -16.49
CA VAL A 94 10.43 13.44 -15.76
C VAL A 94 9.36 12.38 -16.01
N LEU A 95 8.08 12.74 -15.85
CA LEU A 95 6.96 11.85 -16.14
C LEU A 95 6.98 11.37 -17.59
N ALA A 96 7.16 12.28 -18.56
CA ALA A 96 7.19 11.96 -19.98
C ALA A 96 8.31 10.97 -20.37
N ARG A 97 9.45 10.98 -19.66
CA ARG A 97 10.52 9.98 -19.86
C ARG A 97 10.16 8.61 -19.30
N LEU A 98 9.41 8.56 -18.20
CA LEU A 98 9.01 7.31 -17.57
C LEU A 98 7.88 6.59 -18.31
N LEU A 99 6.88 7.33 -18.81
CA LEU A 99 5.67 6.74 -19.40
C LEU A 99 5.95 5.69 -20.50
N PRO A 100 6.86 5.92 -21.48
CA PRO A 100 7.21 4.91 -22.49
C PRO A 100 7.78 3.61 -21.92
N LEU A 101 8.38 3.64 -20.72
CA LEU A 101 9.00 2.46 -20.12
C LEU A 101 7.96 1.55 -19.45
N VAL A 102 6.86 2.11 -18.96
CA VAL A 102 5.91 1.42 -18.06
C VAL A 102 4.52 1.23 -18.68
N MET A 103 4.03 2.20 -19.44
CA MET A 103 2.71 2.14 -20.07
C MET A 103 2.69 1.03 -21.11
N GLY A 104 1.64 0.23 -21.10
CA GLY A 104 1.51 -0.97 -21.92
C GLY A 104 2.12 -2.24 -21.31
N LYS A 105 2.97 -2.10 -20.26
CA LYS A 105 3.58 -3.23 -19.56
C LYS A 105 2.91 -3.50 -18.22
N VAL A 106 2.68 -2.47 -17.41
CA VAL A 106 1.97 -2.61 -16.14
C VAL A 106 0.46 -2.69 -16.38
N ASP A 107 -0.24 -3.53 -15.61
CA ASP A 107 -1.70 -3.63 -15.71
C ASP A 107 -2.38 -2.36 -15.21
N ILE A 108 -1.83 -1.77 -14.14
CA ILE A 108 -2.37 -0.57 -13.49
C ILE A 108 -1.25 0.43 -13.19
N LEU A 109 -1.46 1.68 -13.60
CA LEU A 109 -0.67 2.83 -13.18
C LEU A 109 -1.53 3.73 -12.26
N VAL A 110 -1.04 4.01 -11.06
CA VAL A 110 -1.67 4.95 -10.12
C VAL A 110 -0.93 6.28 -10.14
N ILE A 111 -1.66 7.35 -10.43
CA ILE A 111 -1.17 8.71 -10.45
C ILE A 111 -1.33 9.29 -9.05
N GLY A 112 -0.21 9.35 -8.32
CA GLY A 112 -0.17 9.70 -6.92
C GLY A 112 -0.11 8.47 -6.01
N ASN A 113 0.79 8.53 -5.04
CA ASN A 113 0.83 7.67 -3.87
C ASN A 113 0.74 8.58 -2.64
N GLU A 114 -0.39 8.56 -1.95
CA GLU A 114 -0.66 9.38 -0.75
C GLU A 114 -0.51 10.90 -0.98
N PRO A 115 -1.11 11.49 -2.04
CA PRO A 115 -0.89 12.86 -2.47
C PRO A 115 -1.09 13.89 -1.35
N PHE A 116 -2.07 13.67 -0.46
CA PHE A 116 -2.38 14.57 0.65
C PHE A 116 -1.51 14.36 1.90
N ILE A 117 -0.84 13.21 2.04
CA ILE A 117 0.16 12.99 3.09
C ILE A 117 1.49 13.62 2.66
N GLU A 118 1.84 13.45 1.41
CA GLU A 118 3.07 13.97 0.77
C GLU A 118 3.03 15.47 0.48
N ALA A 119 2.02 16.19 0.98
CA ALA A 119 1.87 17.62 0.82
C ALA A 119 2.10 18.35 2.15
N LYS A 120 2.71 19.54 2.08
CA LYS A 120 2.67 20.52 3.16
C LYS A 120 1.23 20.80 3.62
N ALA A 121 1.06 21.07 4.91
CA ALA A 121 -0.26 21.24 5.53
C ALA A 121 -1.12 22.33 4.86
N ASP A 122 -0.49 23.42 4.44
CA ASP A 122 -1.08 24.61 3.82
C ASP A 122 -1.21 24.51 2.29
N GLN A 123 -0.89 23.36 1.68
CA GLN A 123 -0.96 23.16 0.23
C GLN A 123 -1.84 21.97 -0.19
N LYS A 124 -2.67 21.46 0.73
CA LYS A 124 -3.57 20.29 0.55
C LYS A 124 -4.86 20.64 -0.20
N ASP A 125 -4.80 21.61 -1.09
CA ASP A 125 -5.94 22.25 -1.73
C ASP A 125 -5.68 22.51 -3.23
N GLU A 126 -5.74 23.77 -3.67
CA GLU A 126 -5.61 24.21 -5.05
C GLU A 126 -4.28 23.82 -5.67
N LYS A 127 -3.18 23.99 -4.93
CA LYS A 127 -1.82 23.72 -5.44
C LYS A 127 -1.61 22.24 -5.72
N LEU A 128 -1.93 21.39 -4.74
CA LEU A 128 -1.90 19.93 -4.88
C LEU A 128 -2.79 19.49 -6.05
N ASN A 129 -4.04 19.94 -6.09
CA ASN A 129 -4.96 19.52 -7.15
C ASN A 129 -4.44 19.92 -8.53
N SER A 130 -4.00 21.17 -8.72
CA SER A 130 -3.48 21.64 -10.00
C SER A 130 -2.28 20.82 -10.49
N PHE A 131 -1.38 20.43 -9.57
CA PHE A 131 -0.25 19.57 -9.86
C PHE A 131 -0.71 18.18 -10.33
N TYR A 132 -1.50 17.49 -9.51
CA TYR A 132 -1.93 16.12 -9.80
C TYR A 132 -2.88 16.02 -11.00
N GLU A 133 -3.71 17.03 -11.23
CA GLU A 133 -4.54 17.14 -12.44
C GLU A 133 -3.67 17.25 -13.70
N SER A 134 -2.58 18.01 -13.65
CA SER A 134 -1.65 18.14 -14.78
C SER A 134 -0.87 16.85 -15.05
N MET A 135 -0.43 16.14 -14.00
CA MET A 135 0.18 14.81 -14.13
C MET A 135 -0.80 13.80 -14.75
N ALA A 136 -2.06 13.85 -14.34
CA ALA A 136 -3.12 13.01 -14.89
C ALA A 136 -3.40 13.31 -16.37
N LEU A 137 -3.56 14.59 -16.73
CA LEU A 137 -3.80 15.00 -18.12
C LEU A 137 -2.64 14.61 -19.04
N THR A 138 -1.40 14.77 -18.60
CA THR A 138 -0.21 14.36 -19.36
C THR A 138 -0.15 12.85 -19.58
N THR A 139 -0.49 12.07 -18.55
CA THR A 139 -0.57 10.60 -18.64
C THR A 139 -1.68 10.15 -19.59
N ILE A 140 -2.85 10.81 -19.54
CA ILE A 140 -3.98 10.54 -20.43
C ILE A 140 -3.61 10.85 -21.89
N GLU A 141 -3.01 12.03 -22.13
CA GLU A 141 -2.57 12.44 -23.47
C GLU A 141 -1.55 11.46 -24.05
N PHE A 142 -0.58 11.03 -23.24
CA PHE A 142 0.35 9.98 -23.64
C PHE A 142 -0.39 8.69 -24.02
N ARG A 143 -1.31 8.21 -23.19
CA ARG A 143 -2.07 6.98 -23.46
C ARG A 143 -2.85 7.07 -24.77
N GLN A 144 -3.47 8.21 -25.05
CA GLN A 144 -4.26 8.45 -26.27
C GLN A 144 -3.42 8.51 -27.54
N LYS A 145 -2.14 8.90 -27.45
CA LYS A 145 -1.22 8.97 -28.60
C LYS A 145 -0.51 7.64 -28.90
N HIS A 146 -0.63 6.65 -28.03
CA HIS A 146 0.15 5.42 -28.09
C HIS A 146 -0.72 4.19 -27.87
N ASP A 147 -1.05 3.47 -28.94
CA ASP A 147 -1.92 2.27 -28.88
C ASP A 147 -1.44 1.22 -27.87
N PHE A 148 -0.11 1.01 -27.76
CA PHE A 148 0.46 0.06 -26.80
C PHE A 148 0.13 0.42 -25.35
N ALA A 149 -0.08 1.70 -25.05
CA ALA A 149 -0.36 2.19 -23.70
C ALA A 149 -1.80 1.93 -23.24
N MET A 150 -2.71 1.60 -24.18
CA MET A 150 -4.14 1.43 -23.89
C MET A 150 -4.46 0.19 -23.04
N SER A 151 -3.54 -0.77 -22.92
CA SER A 151 -3.71 -1.92 -22.01
C SER A 151 -3.53 -1.56 -20.53
N THR A 152 -2.85 -0.45 -20.21
CA THR A 152 -2.67 0.02 -18.84
C THR A 152 -3.88 0.81 -18.36
N ARG A 153 -4.48 0.35 -17.26
CA ARG A 153 -5.56 1.07 -16.58
C ARG A 153 -5.01 2.19 -15.70
N LEU A 154 -5.70 3.32 -15.67
CA LEU A 154 -5.28 4.50 -14.93
C LEU A 154 -6.15 4.68 -13.68
N TYR A 155 -5.50 4.77 -12.52
CA TYR A 155 -6.14 5.15 -11.27
C TYR A 155 -5.42 6.36 -10.71
N MET A 156 -6.05 7.02 -9.74
CA MET A 156 -5.50 8.22 -9.12
C MET A 156 -5.78 8.17 -7.63
N GLY A 157 -4.81 8.57 -6.79
CA GLY A 157 -5.03 8.66 -5.35
C GLY A 157 -4.00 7.95 -4.50
N ALA A 158 -4.40 6.83 -3.88
CA ALA A 158 -3.94 6.34 -2.58
C ALA A 158 -4.35 7.30 -1.45
N LEU A 159 -5.63 7.68 -1.44
CA LEU A 159 -6.19 8.59 -0.43
C LEU A 159 -6.25 7.89 0.93
N ASN A 160 -5.96 8.62 2.01
CA ASN A 160 -5.93 8.05 3.36
C ASN A 160 -7.05 8.63 4.24
N ARG A 161 -7.48 7.83 5.22
CA ARG A 161 -8.23 8.29 6.40
C ARG A 161 -9.49 9.11 6.13
N LEU A 162 -10.19 8.83 5.03
CA LEU A 162 -11.47 9.46 4.72
C LEU A 162 -12.62 8.92 5.58
N ASP A 163 -12.34 8.00 6.50
CA ASP A 163 -13.19 7.69 7.65
C ASP A 163 -13.38 8.92 8.57
N LEU A 164 -12.38 9.80 8.65
CA LEU A 164 -12.41 10.98 9.49
C LEU A 164 -13.04 12.18 8.77
N PRO A 165 -14.11 12.79 9.31
CA PRO A 165 -14.70 14.00 8.71
C PRO A 165 -13.70 15.13 8.50
N ALA A 166 -12.75 15.32 9.42
CA ALA A 166 -11.71 16.36 9.31
C ALA A 166 -10.77 16.16 8.10
N LYS A 167 -10.70 14.96 7.52
CA LYS A 167 -9.90 14.69 6.31
C LYS A 167 -10.70 14.89 5.02
N ARG A 168 -12.01 15.09 5.09
CA ARG A 168 -12.91 15.31 3.95
C ARG A 168 -12.94 16.80 3.59
N THR A 169 -11.82 17.30 3.07
CA THR A 169 -11.63 18.72 2.77
C THR A 169 -12.16 19.10 1.39
N PRO A 170 -12.35 20.41 1.09
CA PRO A 170 -12.64 20.87 -0.28
C PRO A 170 -11.60 20.40 -1.31
N GLY A 171 -10.33 20.27 -0.90
CA GLY A 171 -9.26 19.73 -1.73
C GLY A 171 -9.51 18.27 -2.13
N ILE A 172 -9.92 17.41 -1.19
CA ILE A 172 -10.32 16.03 -1.47
C ILE A 172 -11.56 15.98 -2.37
N GLU A 173 -12.56 16.82 -2.11
CA GLU A 173 -13.77 16.89 -2.92
C GLU A 173 -13.46 17.27 -4.38
N ARG A 174 -12.54 18.22 -4.60
CA ARG A 174 -12.06 18.56 -5.95
C ARG A 174 -11.34 17.39 -6.60
N PHE A 175 -10.43 16.73 -5.88
CA PHE A 175 -9.67 15.58 -6.39
C PHE A 175 -10.61 14.46 -6.87
N LEU A 176 -11.61 14.10 -6.06
CA LEU A 176 -12.60 13.06 -6.41
C LEU A 176 -13.51 13.50 -7.58
N ARG A 177 -13.92 14.77 -7.63
CA ARG A 177 -14.67 15.31 -8.78
C ARG A 177 -13.84 15.27 -10.06
N PHE A 178 -12.54 15.57 -10.00
CA PHE A 178 -11.67 15.47 -11.17
C PHE A 178 -11.62 14.02 -11.67
N ILE A 179 -11.39 13.05 -10.78
CA ILE A 179 -11.44 11.61 -11.12
C ILE A 179 -12.78 11.26 -11.79
N ALA A 180 -13.90 11.70 -11.22
CA ALA A 180 -15.22 11.45 -11.76
C ALA A 180 -15.44 12.12 -13.14
N SER A 181 -14.80 13.24 -13.42
CA SER A 181 -14.94 13.98 -14.69
C SER A 181 -14.16 13.37 -15.86
N ARG A 182 -13.25 12.42 -15.60
CA ARG A 182 -12.36 11.83 -16.62
C ARG A 182 -12.74 10.40 -16.97
N PRO A 183 -13.33 10.12 -18.15
CA PRO A 183 -13.62 8.75 -18.58
C PRO A 183 -12.36 7.89 -18.72
N GLU A 184 -11.20 8.51 -18.95
CA GLU A 184 -9.92 7.81 -19.11
C GLU A 184 -9.35 7.27 -17.79
N ILE A 185 -9.80 7.81 -16.65
CA ILE A 185 -9.46 7.33 -15.31
C ILE A 185 -10.47 6.26 -14.90
N ASN A 186 -9.96 5.05 -14.64
CA ASN A 186 -10.73 3.87 -14.29
C ASN A 186 -11.23 3.89 -12.84
N GLY A 187 -10.65 4.72 -11.97
CA GLY A 187 -11.06 4.78 -10.58
C GLY A 187 -10.13 5.54 -9.64
N VAL A 188 -10.42 5.36 -8.35
CA VAL A 188 -9.64 5.92 -7.24
C VAL A 188 -8.84 4.83 -6.55
N ASP A 189 -7.62 5.16 -6.12
CA ASP A 189 -6.86 4.31 -5.21
C ASP A 189 -7.02 4.79 -3.75
N LEU A 190 -7.19 3.85 -2.82
CA LEU A 190 -7.43 4.10 -1.41
C LEU A 190 -6.36 3.37 -0.58
N HIS A 191 -5.81 4.06 0.43
CA HIS A 191 -4.91 3.53 1.45
C HIS A 191 -5.61 3.42 2.82
N PRO A 192 -6.45 2.40 3.03
CA PRO A 192 -7.26 2.29 4.22
C PRO A 192 -6.45 1.69 5.37
N HIS A 193 -5.65 2.53 6.01
CA HIS A 193 -5.06 2.28 7.31
C HIS A 193 -6.05 2.71 8.39
N MET A 194 -6.63 1.79 9.15
CA MET A 194 -7.77 2.10 10.02
C MET A 194 -7.53 1.78 11.49
N MET A 195 -8.33 2.45 12.32
CA MET A 195 -8.48 2.18 13.75
C MET A 195 -9.58 1.15 14.01
N THR A 196 -10.60 1.10 13.17
CA THR A 196 -11.75 0.19 13.33
C THR A 196 -12.12 -0.42 11.98
N PHE A 197 -12.71 -1.61 12.00
CA PHE A 197 -13.21 -2.23 10.77
C PHE A 197 -14.27 -1.35 10.08
N ASN A 198 -15.15 -0.69 10.85
CA ASN A 198 -16.14 0.24 10.30
C ASN A 198 -15.51 1.46 9.59
N GLY A 199 -14.27 1.84 9.95
CA GLY A 199 -13.51 2.86 9.23
C GLY A 199 -13.30 2.51 7.77
N HIS A 200 -13.05 1.23 7.45
CA HIS A 200 -12.93 0.76 6.06
C HIS A 200 -14.22 1.01 5.27
N ARG A 201 -15.37 0.67 5.86
CA ARG A 201 -16.69 0.88 5.25
C ARG A 201 -16.97 2.36 5.04
N SER A 202 -16.78 3.18 6.07
CA SER A 202 -17.08 4.62 5.99
C SER A 202 -16.24 5.33 4.91
N MET A 203 -14.96 4.98 4.81
CA MET A 203 -14.08 5.52 3.77
C MET A 203 -14.53 5.09 2.37
N LEU A 204 -14.91 3.82 2.21
CA LEU A 204 -15.37 3.27 0.94
C LEU A 204 -16.66 3.94 0.48
N GLU A 205 -17.68 4.02 1.34
CA GLU A 205 -18.96 4.68 1.06
C GLU A 205 -18.77 6.15 0.67
N TYR A 206 -17.90 6.87 1.40
CA TYR A 206 -17.60 8.26 1.09
C TYR A 206 -17.02 8.44 -0.33
N CYS A 207 -16.08 7.58 -0.72
CA CYS A 207 -15.42 7.65 -2.03
C CYS A 207 -16.33 7.19 -3.16
N LEU A 208 -17.00 6.03 -3.00
CA LEU A 208 -17.84 5.44 -4.04
C LEU A 208 -19.05 6.31 -4.41
N ALA A 209 -19.54 7.13 -3.47
CA ALA A 209 -20.59 8.12 -3.71
C ALA A 209 -20.15 9.33 -4.56
N ARG A 210 -18.84 9.50 -4.78
CA ARG A 210 -18.24 10.68 -5.46
C ARG A 210 -17.57 10.37 -6.78
N ILE A 211 -17.25 9.10 -7.03
CA ILE A 211 -16.76 8.64 -8.34
C ILE A 211 -17.93 8.06 -9.16
N ARG A 212 -17.78 8.01 -10.49
CA ARG A 212 -18.87 7.56 -11.37
C ARG A 212 -19.24 6.09 -11.12
N PRO A 213 -20.47 5.65 -11.38
CA PRO A 213 -20.89 4.26 -11.17
C PRO A 213 -20.05 3.21 -11.93
N ASP A 214 -19.54 3.55 -13.12
CA ASP A 214 -18.67 2.72 -13.95
C ASP A 214 -17.22 2.66 -13.47
N GLN A 215 -16.81 3.59 -12.60
CA GLN A 215 -15.47 3.59 -12.01
C GLN A 215 -15.38 2.59 -10.87
N THR A 216 -14.18 2.05 -10.70
CA THR A 216 -13.83 1.08 -9.67
C THR A 216 -12.92 1.72 -8.62
N PHE A 217 -12.50 0.95 -7.63
CA PHE A 217 -11.48 1.38 -6.68
C PHE A 217 -10.39 0.33 -6.49
N LEU A 218 -9.22 0.80 -6.06
CA LEU A 218 -8.19 -0.02 -5.46
C LEU A 218 -8.21 0.19 -3.94
N ALA A 219 -7.90 -0.86 -3.20
CA ALA A 219 -7.62 -0.78 -1.77
C ALA A 219 -6.21 -1.28 -1.52
N THR A 220 -5.22 -0.43 -1.77
CA THR A 220 -3.82 -0.78 -1.54
C THR A 220 -3.44 -0.52 -0.10
N GLU A 221 -2.60 -1.40 0.44
CA GLU A 221 -2.09 -1.28 1.81
C GLU A 221 -3.17 -1.22 2.90
N PHE A 222 -4.29 -1.96 2.75
CA PHE A 222 -5.31 -1.97 3.79
C PHE A 222 -4.79 -2.59 5.10
N THR A 223 -5.01 -1.96 6.25
CA THR A 223 -4.48 -2.41 7.55
C THR A 223 -5.30 -1.93 8.75
N MET A 224 -5.07 -2.56 9.90
CA MET A 224 -5.52 -2.09 11.22
C MET A 224 -4.42 -1.37 12.02
N VAL A 225 -3.46 -0.74 11.34
CA VAL A 225 -2.23 -0.25 12.00
C VAL A 225 -2.48 0.77 13.11
N TRP A 226 -3.52 1.61 12.99
CA TRP A 226 -3.82 2.60 14.03
C TRP A 226 -4.41 1.96 15.27
N HIS A 227 -5.14 0.85 15.10
CA HIS A 227 -5.56 0.02 16.21
C HIS A 227 -4.36 -0.52 16.95
N TRP A 228 -3.44 -1.20 16.27
CA TRP A 228 -2.24 -1.75 16.92
C TRP A 228 -1.36 -0.68 17.56
N LYS A 229 -1.22 0.49 16.92
CA LYS A 229 -0.48 1.63 17.50
C LYS A 229 -1.02 2.04 18.86
N LYS A 230 -2.35 2.06 19.04
CA LYS A 230 -2.98 2.42 20.31
C LYS A 230 -2.54 1.52 21.48
N HIS A 231 -2.20 0.26 21.19
CA HIS A 231 -1.86 -0.75 22.19
C HIS A 231 -0.36 -0.88 22.47
N MET A 232 0.49 -0.04 21.87
CA MET A 232 1.94 -0.12 22.05
C MET A 232 2.39 0.16 23.50
N ALA A 233 1.68 1.00 24.23
CA ALA A 233 1.95 1.32 25.64
C ALA A 233 1.24 0.39 26.65
N ASP A 234 0.43 -0.56 26.15
CA ASP A 234 -0.26 -1.51 27.01
C ASP A 234 0.74 -2.52 27.58
N THR A 235 0.42 -3.02 28.77
CA THR A 235 1.18 -4.09 29.40
C THR A 235 0.95 -5.39 28.65
N VAL A 236 2.03 -6.12 28.38
CA VAL A 236 2.03 -7.43 27.72
C VAL A 236 1.27 -8.44 28.59
N SER A 237 0.67 -9.45 27.97
CA SER A 237 -0.02 -10.52 28.70
C SER A 237 0.85 -11.14 29.81
N SER A 238 0.24 -11.32 30.99
CA SER A 238 0.93 -11.92 32.15
C SER A 238 1.45 -13.32 31.86
N TYR A 239 0.73 -14.06 31.01
CA TYR A 239 1.14 -15.36 30.47
C TYR A 239 2.52 -15.26 29.79
N PHE A 240 2.65 -14.37 28.80
CA PHE A 240 3.90 -14.22 28.05
C PHE A 240 5.05 -13.77 28.94
N CYS A 241 4.79 -12.79 29.83
CA CYS A 241 5.80 -12.32 30.76
C CYS A 241 6.32 -13.43 31.69
N THR A 242 5.42 -14.27 32.22
CA THR A 242 5.80 -15.37 33.11
C THR A 242 6.56 -16.47 32.35
N LYS A 243 6.08 -16.85 31.16
CA LYS A 243 6.69 -17.93 30.37
C LYS A 243 8.09 -17.58 29.87
N TYR A 244 8.30 -16.34 29.45
CA TYR A 244 9.55 -15.89 28.84
C TYR A 244 10.41 -15.00 29.76
N GLY A 245 10.02 -14.85 31.03
CA GLY A 245 10.83 -14.15 32.05
C GLY A 245 10.88 -12.63 31.91
N PHE A 246 9.87 -12.00 31.29
CA PHE A 246 9.77 -10.54 31.25
C PHE A 246 9.17 -9.97 32.54
N PRO A 247 9.57 -8.76 32.98
CA PRO A 247 8.88 -8.04 34.04
C PRO A 247 7.37 -7.92 33.77
N SER A 248 6.55 -8.02 34.82
CA SER A 248 5.09 -7.90 34.69
C SER A 248 4.61 -6.53 34.22
N SER A 249 5.47 -5.52 34.26
CA SER A 249 5.21 -4.16 33.76
C SER A 249 5.66 -3.92 32.31
N THR A 250 6.24 -4.93 31.65
CA THR A 250 6.73 -4.82 30.28
C THR A 250 5.63 -4.41 29.30
N LYS A 251 5.97 -3.50 28.39
CA LYS A 251 5.07 -2.94 27.39
C LYS A 251 5.23 -3.59 26.02
N ASN A 252 4.17 -3.57 25.22
CA ASN A 252 4.18 -4.16 23.88
C ASN A 252 5.32 -3.63 23.01
N TYR A 253 5.56 -2.31 22.98
CA TYR A 253 6.67 -1.74 22.20
C TYR A 253 8.05 -2.27 22.64
N GLN A 254 8.22 -2.61 23.92
CA GLN A 254 9.49 -3.14 24.46
C GLN A 254 9.72 -4.58 24.01
N VAL A 255 8.67 -5.42 24.06
CA VAL A 255 8.72 -6.79 23.54
C VAL A 255 9.04 -6.80 22.05
N ILE A 256 8.36 -5.95 21.27
CA ILE A 256 8.60 -5.86 19.83
C ILE A 256 10.01 -5.33 19.56
N SER A 257 10.48 -4.28 20.27
CA SER A 257 11.86 -3.78 20.12
C SER A 257 12.89 -4.87 20.39
N ALA A 258 12.71 -5.65 21.48
CA ALA A 258 13.60 -6.73 21.85
C ALA A 258 13.65 -7.83 20.77
N ALA A 259 12.51 -8.21 20.20
CA ALA A 259 12.43 -9.16 19.09
C ALA A 259 13.07 -8.59 17.80
N MET A 260 13.01 -7.28 17.56
CA MET A 260 13.67 -6.68 16.40
C MET A 260 15.20 -6.57 16.58
N GLU A 261 15.67 -6.33 17.81
CA GLU A 261 17.10 -6.28 18.14
C GLU A 261 17.73 -7.68 18.10
N ASN A 262 17.00 -8.67 18.64
CA ASN A 262 17.42 -10.07 18.67
C ASN A 262 16.25 -10.93 18.17
N PRO A 263 16.17 -11.23 16.86
CA PRO A 263 15.09 -12.01 16.28
C PRO A 263 14.82 -13.31 17.04
N TRP A 264 13.55 -13.59 17.30
CA TRP A 264 13.12 -14.75 18.09
C TRP A 264 12.75 -15.95 17.22
N PRO A 265 12.74 -17.17 17.80
CA PRO A 265 12.07 -18.30 17.18
C PRO A 265 10.61 -17.96 16.84
N PHE A 266 10.12 -18.46 15.70
CA PHE A 266 8.78 -18.15 15.22
C PHE A 266 7.67 -18.49 16.22
N GLU A 267 7.76 -19.64 16.90
CA GLU A 267 6.75 -20.04 17.88
C GLU A 267 6.69 -19.10 19.09
N GLN A 268 7.83 -18.53 19.52
CA GLN A 268 7.83 -17.53 20.60
C GLN A 268 7.16 -16.23 20.14
N TRP A 269 7.45 -15.76 18.92
CA TRP A 269 6.82 -14.57 18.36
C TRP A 269 5.31 -14.75 18.18
N LYS A 270 4.90 -15.90 17.63
CA LYS A 270 3.49 -16.27 17.50
C LYS A 270 2.82 -16.36 18.88
N GLU A 271 3.49 -16.94 19.86
CA GLU A 271 2.95 -17.09 21.21
C GLU A 271 2.73 -15.74 21.91
N TYR A 272 3.61 -14.75 21.68
CA TYR A 272 3.34 -13.37 22.07
C TYR A 272 2.02 -12.90 21.45
N LEU A 273 1.90 -12.94 20.13
CA LEU A 273 0.73 -12.40 19.41
C LEU A 273 -0.59 -13.07 19.80
N VAL A 274 -0.63 -14.39 19.98
CA VAL A 274 -1.88 -15.12 20.30
C VAL A 274 -2.41 -14.82 21.71
N HIS A 275 -1.58 -14.32 22.62
CA HIS A 275 -2.00 -13.92 23.97
C HIS A 275 -2.34 -12.43 24.09
N GLU A 276 -2.19 -11.67 23.01
CA GLU A 276 -2.58 -10.26 22.94
C GLU A 276 -3.99 -10.12 22.37
N SER A 277 -4.99 -9.95 23.24
CA SER A 277 -6.41 -9.87 22.84
C SER A 277 -6.71 -8.76 21.83
N TRP A 278 -6.05 -7.61 21.95
CA TRP A 278 -6.17 -6.48 21.02
C TRP A 278 -5.66 -6.81 19.62
N TYR A 279 -4.75 -7.78 19.48
CA TYR A 279 -4.26 -8.28 18.21
C TYR A 279 -5.22 -9.35 17.66
N MET A 280 -5.56 -10.32 18.51
CA MET A 280 -6.35 -11.49 18.13
C MET A 280 -7.79 -11.21 17.75
N GLN A 281 -8.39 -10.13 18.25
CA GLN A 281 -9.73 -9.71 17.82
C GLN A 281 -9.83 -9.39 16.32
N PHE A 282 -8.69 -9.19 15.63
CA PHE A 282 -8.62 -8.94 14.18
C PHE A 282 -7.95 -10.08 13.42
N GLN A 283 -7.95 -11.30 13.96
CA GLN A 283 -7.28 -12.44 13.32
C GLN A 283 -7.85 -12.80 11.94
N ASP A 284 -9.12 -12.49 11.68
CA ASP A 284 -9.82 -12.76 10.41
C ASP A 284 -9.94 -11.52 9.49
N PHE A 285 -9.19 -10.46 9.81
CA PHE A 285 -9.36 -9.14 9.21
C PHE A 285 -9.18 -9.10 7.69
N ILE A 286 -8.24 -9.86 7.12
CA ILE A 286 -8.01 -9.81 5.67
C ILE A 286 -9.20 -10.40 4.94
N SER A 287 -9.75 -11.52 5.41
CA SER A 287 -10.94 -12.14 4.84
C SER A 287 -12.15 -11.19 4.96
N ASP A 288 -12.37 -10.61 6.14
CA ASP A 288 -13.44 -9.64 6.38
C ASP A 288 -13.34 -8.41 5.47
N ALA A 289 -12.14 -7.84 5.34
CA ALA A 289 -11.89 -6.66 4.50
C ALA A 289 -12.11 -7.00 3.02
N MET A 290 -11.62 -8.15 2.56
CA MET A 290 -11.81 -8.59 1.18
C MET A 290 -13.27 -8.87 0.88
N GLN A 291 -14.03 -9.45 1.82
CA GLN A 291 -15.47 -9.63 1.67
C GLN A 291 -16.18 -8.27 1.53
N LEU A 292 -15.90 -7.32 2.43
CA LEU A 292 -16.44 -5.95 2.37
C LEU A 292 -16.13 -5.27 1.02
N TYR A 293 -14.89 -5.39 0.54
CA TYR A 293 -14.50 -4.74 -0.70
C TYR A 293 -15.13 -5.39 -1.93
N ARG A 294 -15.12 -6.73 -2.00
CA ARG A 294 -15.73 -7.49 -3.10
C ARG A 294 -17.24 -7.31 -3.14
N SER A 295 -17.92 -7.21 -1.99
CA SER A 295 -19.38 -7.06 -1.93
C SER A 295 -19.89 -5.75 -2.56
N THR A 296 -19.01 -4.77 -2.80
CA THR A 296 -19.38 -3.56 -3.55
C THR A 296 -19.60 -3.80 -5.04
N GLY A 297 -19.08 -4.91 -5.59
CA GLY A 297 -18.99 -5.15 -7.03
C GLY A 297 -18.04 -4.19 -7.77
N ARG A 298 -17.30 -3.33 -7.06
CA ARG A 298 -16.47 -2.25 -7.63
C ARG A 298 -15.00 -2.33 -7.25
N LEU A 299 -14.58 -3.35 -6.51
CA LEU A 299 -13.16 -3.58 -6.21
C LEU A 299 -12.45 -4.05 -7.48
N ALA A 300 -11.48 -3.28 -7.98
CA ALA A 300 -10.59 -3.76 -9.03
C ALA A 300 -9.54 -4.72 -8.45
N VAL A 301 -8.68 -4.23 -7.56
CA VAL A 301 -7.65 -5.01 -6.87
C VAL A 301 -7.42 -4.43 -5.48
N ALA A 302 -7.25 -5.29 -4.47
CA ALA A 302 -6.75 -4.90 -3.16
C ALA A 302 -5.32 -5.44 -2.98
N THR A 303 -4.50 -4.77 -2.20
CA THR A 303 -3.17 -5.29 -1.86
C THR A 303 -2.88 -5.19 -0.37
N TYR A 304 -2.21 -6.20 0.15
CA TYR A 304 -1.85 -6.29 1.55
C TYR A 304 -0.33 -6.32 1.68
N SER A 305 0.21 -5.74 2.77
CA SER A 305 1.66 -5.67 2.95
C SER A 305 2.26 -7.07 2.97
N PHE A 306 3.30 -7.30 2.18
CA PHE A 306 3.84 -8.64 2.03
C PHE A 306 4.87 -8.98 3.10
N CYS A 307 5.86 -8.10 3.28
CA CYS A 307 6.86 -8.18 4.34
C CYS A 307 7.29 -6.76 4.69
N PRO A 308 6.46 -5.99 5.41
CA PRO A 308 6.80 -4.63 5.77
C PRO A 308 8.05 -4.63 6.65
N MET A 309 8.87 -3.60 6.49
CA MET A 309 10.02 -3.34 7.35
C MET A 309 11.06 -4.48 7.41
N ARG A 310 11.60 -4.92 6.25
CA ARG A 310 12.82 -5.77 6.25
C ARG A 310 13.99 -5.10 6.97
N MET A 311 14.00 -3.76 7.03
CA MET A 311 14.94 -2.96 7.81
C MET A 311 14.18 -1.80 8.50
N ARG A 312 14.41 -1.60 9.79
CA ARG A 312 13.95 -0.44 10.57
C ARG A 312 15.09 0.05 11.45
N LYS A 313 15.09 1.36 11.73
CA LYS A 313 15.93 1.92 12.80
C LYS A 313 15.49 1.41 14.17
N LEU A 314 16.44 0.85 14.92
CA LEU A 314 16.27 0.42 16.30
C LEU A 314 16.66 1.54 17.29
N PRO A 315 16.15 1.54 18.53
CA PRO A 315 15.07 0.69 19.04
C PRO A 315 13.68 1.17 18.58
N LEU A 316 12.67 0.28 18.67
CA LEU A 316 11.27 0.67 18.52
C LEU A 316 10.83 1.49 19.75
N LYS A 317 10.23 2.65 19.53
CA LYS A 317 9.73 3.53 20.60
C LYS A 317 8.22 3.35 20.81
N GLN A 318 7.73 3.84 21.94
CA GLN A 318 6.29 3.77 22.27
C GLN A 318 5.39 4.40 21.20
N ASP A 319 5.78 5.56 20.65
CA ASP A 319 4.96 6.32 19.71
C ASP A 319 5.18 5.94 18.24
N ASP A 320 6.05 4.96 18.01
CA ASP A 320 6.32 4.44 16.68
C ASP A 320 5.12 3.68 16.14
N THR A 321 4.85 3.83 14.84
CA THR A 321 3.82 3.04 14.18
C THR A 321 4.32 1.60 13.97
N PRO A 322 3.59 0.58 14.45
CA PRO A 322 4.08 -0.80 14.47
C PRO A 322 3.79 -1.55 13.16
N TRP A 323 4.37 -1.07 12.06
CA TRP A 323 4.15 -1.68 10.73
C TRP A 323 4.61 -3.13 10.63
N MET A 324 5.54 -3.58 11.49
CA MET A 324 6.00 -4.96 11.57
C MET A 324 4.91 -5.95 12.05
N LEU A 325 3.87 -5.46 12.72
CA LEU A 325 2.74 -6.30 13.10
C LEU A 325 1.85 -6.65 11.91
N ASN A 326 2.05 -5.96 10.79
CA ASN A 326 1.33 -6.16 9.54
C ASN A 326 2.10 -7.12 8.63
N GLY A 327 1.39 -7.91 7.84
CA GLY A 327 1.93 -8.47 6.60
C GLY A 327 2.12 -9.98 6.55
N VAL A 328 2.09 -10.50 5.33
CA VAL A 328 1.97 -11.93 5.01
C VAL A 328 3.16 -12.75 5.54
N TYR A 329 4.38 -12.22 5.48
CA TYR A 329 5.58 -12.88 6.00
C TYR A 329 6.13 -12.15 7.21
N ALA A 330 6.66 -12.92 8.16
CA ALA A 330 7.21 -12.40 9.39
C ALA A 330 8.39 -11.47 9.07
N PRO A 331 8.43 -10.27 9.68
CA PRO A 331 9.48 -9.28 9.41
C PRO A 331 10.73 -9.59 10.25
N SER A 332 11.55 -8.58 10.52
CA SER A 332 12.81 -8.72 11.26
C SER A 332 12.65 -9.10 12.75
N THR A 333 11.45 -9.39 13.25
CA THR A 333 11.22 -9.86 14.62
C THR A 333 11.45 -11.36 14.79
N VAL A 334 11.54 -12.10 13.68
CA VAL A 334 11.61 -13.56 13.67
C VAL A 334 12.88 -14.02 12.95
N GLN A 335 13.51 -15.05 13.48
CA GLN A 335 14.64 -15.71 12.84
C GLN A 335 14.22 -16.30 11.49
N LEU A 336 15.13 -16.24 10.52
CA LEU A 336 14.94 -16.98 9.28
C LEU A 336 14.98 -18.49 9.57
N ARG A 337 14.35 -19.26 8.69
CA ARG A 337 14.53 -20.72 8.67
C ARG A 337 15.99 -21.07 8.37
N ALA A 338 16.35 -22.32 8.61
CA ALA A 338 17.69 -22.84 8.30
C ALA A 338 18.07 -22.69 6.80
N ASP A 339 17.08 -22.68 5.90
CA ASP A 339 17.26 -22.45 4.46
C ASP A 339 17.31 -20.95 4.07
N GLY A 340 17.25 -20.04 5.04
CA GLY A 340 17.23 -18.59 4.83
C GLY A 340 15.86 -18.01 4.48
N SER A 341 14.79 -18.82 4.39
CA SER A 341 13.44 -18.35 4.08
C SER A 341 12.71 -17.76 5.30
N ARG A 342 11.72 -16.90 5.05
CA ARG A 342 10.86 -16.32 6.10
C ARG A 342 9.69 -17.22 6.45
N TYR A 343 9.31 -17.20 7.72
CA TYR A 343 8.05 -17.76 8.18
C TYR A 343 6.87 -16.95 7.67
N GLU A 344 5.83 -17.66 7.24
CA GLU A 344 4.49 -17.15 7.03
C GLU A 344 3.98 -16.55 8.35
N ASN A 345 3.62 -15.27 8.35
CA ASN A 345 3.25 -14.56 9.57
C ASN A 345 1.85 -14.97 10.04
N PHE A 346 1.70 -15.14 11.35
CA PHE A 346 0.41 -15.46 11.95
C PHE A 346 -0.35 -14.17 12.32
N PRO A 347 -1.67 -14.07 12.05
CA PRO A 347 -2.51 -14.98 11.27
C PRO A 347 -2.53 -14.67 9.76
N TRP A 348 -1.82 -13.61 9.35
CA TRP A 348 -1.96 -12.96 8.05
C TRP A 348 -1.73 -13.84 6.83
N ALA A 349 -0.80 -14.78 6.88
CA ALA A 349 -0.54 -15.65 5.72
C ALA A 349 -1.71 -16.60 5.45
N GLY A 350 -2.25 -17.23 6.49
CA GLY A 350 -3.39 -18.14 6.36
C GLY A 350 -4.62 -17.39 5.86
N GLU A 351 -4.84 -16.21 6.41
CA GLU A 351 -5.88 -15.27 5.99
C GLU A 351 -5.73 -14.80 4.54
N PHE A 352 -4.52 -14.43 4.13
CA PHE A 352 -4.24 -14.04 2.75
C PHE A 352 -4.58 -15.18 1.78
N ILE A 353 -4.16 -16.41 2.09
CA ILE A 353 -4.49 -17.61 1.29
C ILE A 353 -5.99 -17.87 1.24
N ARG A 354 -6.71 -17.75 2.38
CA ARG A 354 -8.17 -17.88 2.41
C ARG A 354 -8.83 -16.87 1.49
N ALA A 355 -8.44 -15.61 1.61
CA ALA A 355 -8.97 -14.53 0.79
C ALA A 355 -8.62 -14.65 -0.70
N GLN A 356 -7.48 -15.24 -1.08
CA GLN A 356 -7.18 -15.57 -2.49
C GLN A 356 -8.22 -16.52 -3.09
N ARG A 357 -8.71 -17.47 -2.29
CA ARG A 357 -9.64 -18.54 -2.73
C ARG A 357 -11.11 -18.13 -2.71
N GLY A 358 -11.41 -16.92 -2.22
CA GLY A 358 -12.78 -16.42 -2.12
C GLY A 358 -13.61 -17.05 -0.99
N ASN A 359 -12.92 -17.66 -0.02
CA ASN A 359 -13.53 -18.30 1.15
C ASN A 359 -13.55 -17.38 2.36
#